data_AF-A0A7S0NQ61-F1
#
_entry.id   AF-A0A7S0NQ61-F1
#
_cell.length_a   1.000
_cell.length_b   1.000
_cell.length_c   1.000
_cell.angle_alpha   90.00
_cell.angle_beta   90.00
_cell.angle_gamma   90.00
#
_symmetry.space_group_name_H-M   'P 1'
#
loop_
_entity.id
_entity.type
_entity.pdbx_description
1 polymer ?
#
loop_
_entity_poly.entity_id
_entity_poly.type
_entity_poly.pdbx_seq_one_letter_code
_entity_poly.pdbx_strand_id
1 'polypeptide(L)'
;MENIDMDIDDDTPPPTPMWSNVPRPSCVSTSSHVSSASRSTAVSSMSPKKAILRTGSSAAGILQRHWRGLRGRLKVVQRLTNVVSHGLQRLEDENMSSLSDFLSSLTVGQLERKNEGEGLEPASSSYHCGEVSLPLTRDVVLNMLCCFCRGQRLPRPFVSELLKRQAALLEALPNVVRFDVPAGCSICVVGDIHGQFGDLMHIFRSHGFPSATRPYLFNGDFVDRGDYGVEVTLTIFAFQQLYPQSVFLNRGNHEERSVHALYGFLRECSSKYDDNIYELFNDAFEQLPIATLINHKVLVLHGGVDDEMTLESLDAAPRSEYVVNNSASGMNSGGGKAMLVHPAMRDRLPMIQARDAKLRPINSCLWNDPMSKSGTIPNKGRGTGLL
;
A
#
# COMPACT_ATOMS: atom_id res chain seq x y z
N MET A 1 -40.82 24.72 -24.46
CA MET A 1 -41.17 26.14 -24.25
C MET A 1 -41.83 26.24 -22.90
N GLU A 2 -41.07 26.57 -21.87
CA GLU A 2 -41.48 27.34 -20.70
C GLU A 2 -40.18 27.63 -19.95
N ASN A 3 -39.77 28.90 -19.97
CA ASN A 3 -38.56 29.37 -19.30
C ASN A 3 -38.92 29.77 -17.88
N ILE A 4 -38.04 29.47 -16.93
CA ILE A 4 -37.97 30.20 -15.66
C ILE A 4 -36.53 30.67 -15.52
N ASP A 5 -36.30 31.93 -15.90
CA ASP A 5 -35.07 32.65 -15.59
C ASP A 5 -35.11 33.12 -14.13
N MET A 6 -34.01 32.97 -13.39
CA MET A 6 -33.72 33.74 -12.19
C MET A 6 -32.21 33.96 -12.07
N ASP A 7 -31.72 35.02 -12.73
CA ASP A 7 -30.44 35.64 -12.39
C ASP A 7 -30.63 36.57 -11.18
N ILE A 8 -29.89 36.35 -10.09
CA ILE A 8 -29.44 37.40 -9.17
C ILE A 8 -28.03 37.02 -8.67
N ASP A 9 -27.03 37.75 -9.14
CA ASP A 9 -25.74 37.91 -8.45
C ASP A 9 -25.92 38.82 -7.22
N ASP A 10 -25.30 38.49 -6.09
CA ASP A 10 -24.73 39.52 -5.20
C ASP A 10 -23.56 38.98 -4.35
N ASP A 11 -22.52 39.80 -4.21
CA ASP A 11 -21.25 39.49 -3.56
C ASP A 11 -21.38 39.53 -2.02
N THR A 12 -21.14 38.41 -1.34
CA THR A 12 -20.88 38.42 0.11
C THR A 12 -19.70 37.50 0.49
N PRO A 13 -18.56 38.05 0.97
CA PRO A 13 -17.45 37.24 1.43
C PRO A 13 -17.75 36.57 2.79
N PRO A 14 -17.24 35.35 3.03
CA PRO A 14 -17.48 34.63 4.29
C PRO A 14 -16.78 35.29 5.49
N PRO A 15 -17.34 35.19 6.71
CA PRO A 15 -16.82 35.86 7.89
C PRO A 15 -15.49 35.26 8.36
N THR A 16 -14.53 36.13 8.68
CA THR A 16 -13.24 35.75 9.25
C THR A 16 -13.38 35.25 10.70
N PRO A 17 -12.78 34.09 11.07
CA PRO A 17 -12.86 33.59 12.43
C PRO A 17 -11.98 34.40 13.40
N MET A 18 -12.61 35.06 14.38
CA MET A 18 -11.91 35.73 15.49
C MET A 18 -11.16 34.73 16.38
N TRP A 19 -9.84 34.63 16.22
CA TRP A 19 -8.94 33.95 17.17
C TRP A 19 -7.79 34.87 17.60
N SER A 20 -8.14 35.97 18.26
CA SER A 20 -7.19 36.93 18.83
C SER A 20 -7.52 37.27 20.29
N ASN A 21 -7.58 36.26 21.17
CA ASN A 21 -7.46 36.43 22.63
C ASN A 21 -7.18 35.09 23.35
N VAL A 22 -5.91 34.71 23.47
CA VAL A 22 -5.43 33.76 24.49
C VAL A 22 -4.12 34.31 25.09
N PRO A 23 -4.00 34.47 26.42
CA PRO A 23 -2.79 35.06 27.02
C PRO A 23 -1.56 34.16 26.90
N ARG A 24 -0.39 34.76 26.66
CA ARG A 24 0.90 34.05 26.77
C ARG A 24 1.29 33.92 28.26
N PRO A 25 1.71 32.74 28.74
CA PRO A 25 2.22 32.60 30.10
C PRO A 25 3.58 33.31 30.24
N SER A 26 3.74 34.04 31.35
CA SER A 26 4.91 34.87 31.65
C SER A 26 6.07 34.07 32.25
N CYS A 27 7.29 34.52 31.96
CA CYS A 27 8.53 33.95 32.48
C CYS A 27 8.69 34.30 33.96
N VAL A 28 8.70 33.32 34.87
CA VAL A 28 9.06 33.56 36.28
C VAL A 28 10.57 33.36 36.45
N SER A 29 11.27 34.45 36.69
CA SER A 29 12.64 34.44 37.20
C SER A 29 12.66 34.16 38.69
N THR A 30 13.65 33.40 39.16
CA THR A 30 14.00 33.31 40.58
C THR A 30 15.47 33.66 40.75
N SER A 31 15.72 34.72 41.52
CA SER A 31 17.04 35.22 41.88
C SER A 31 17.47 34.68 43.24
N SER A 32 18.77 34.45 43.39
CA SER A 32 19.43 34.51 44.70
C SER A 32 20.88 34.97 44.55
N HIS A 33 21.19 36.13 45.14
CA HIS A 33 22.56 36.46 45.60
C HIS A 33 22.79 35.69 46.92
N VAL A 34 24.00 35.31 47.36
CA VAL A 34 25.11 36.09 48.00
C VAL A 34 26.22 35.04 48.28
N SER A 35 27.55 35.26 48.36
CA SER A 35 28.45 36.44 48.45
C SER A 35 29.75 36.23 47.65
N SER A 36 30.56 37.28 47.48
CA SER A 36 31.96 37.21 47.05
C SER A 36 32.95 36.93 48.20
N ALA A 37 34.06 36.26 47.90
CA ALA A 37 35.30 36.27 48.70
C ALA A 37 36.51 35.98 47.80
N SER A 38 37.60 36.73 47.96
CA SER A 38 38.80 36.66 47.11
C SER A 38 40.03 36.19 47.89
N ARG A 39 40.91 35.38 47.27
CA ARG A 39 42.35 35.34 47.62
C ARG A 39 43.26 34.69 46.57
N SER A 40 44.17 35.52 46.07
CA SER A 40 45.56 35.29 45.60
C SER A 40 46.09 33.86 45.32
N THR A 41 46.44 33.65 44.04
CA THR A 41 47.75 33.15 43.53
C THR A 41 48.48 31.98 44.19
N ALA A 42 48.70 30.92 43.40
CA ALA A 42 50.03 30.30 43.25
C ALA A 42 50.15 29.67 41.84
N VAL A 43 51.16 30.07 41.07
CA VAL A 43 51.52 29.41 39.80
C VAL A 43 52.57 28.33 40.11
N SER A 44 52.30 27.08 39.74
CA SER A 44 53.33 26.04 39.68
C SER A 44 53.35 25.39 38.29
N SER A 45 54.52 25.37 37.69
CA SER A 45 54.78 24.83 36.35
C SER A 45 54.69 23.30 36.35
N MET A 46 53.91 22.72 35.43
CA MET A 46 54.01 21.31 35.06
C MET A 46 53.89 21.12 33.55
N SER A 47 54.56 20.08 33.05
CA SER A 47 54.81 19.84 31.63
C SER A 47 53.58 19.36 30.83
N PRO A 48 53.56 19.55 29.49
CA PRO A 48 52.40 19.23 28.64
C PRO A 48 52.21 17.72 28.36
N LYS A 49 52.33 16.86 29.38
CA LYS A 49 52.10 15.40 29.30
C LYS A 49 51.11 14.85 30.34
N LYS A 50 50.32 15.71 31.00
CA LYS A 50 49.23 15.31 31.93
C LYS A 50 47.85 15.95 31.66
N ALA A 51 47.65 16.52 30.47
CA ALA A 51 46.35 17.09 30.07
C ALA A 51 45.33 16.06 29.53
N ILE A 52 45.74 14.81 29.31
CA ILE A 52 44.89 13.73 28.75
C ILE A 52 44.55 12.70 29.85
N LEU A 53 43.87 13.13 30.92
CA LEU A 53 43.20 12.19 31.85
C LEU A 53 42.11 12.83 32.74
N ARG A 54 41.33 13.81 32.25
CA ARG A 54 40.25 14.42 33.05
C ARG A 54 38.95 14.83 32.36
N THR A 55 38.71 14.31 31.15
CA THR A 55 37.40 14.34 30.46
C THR A 55 36.85 12.93 30.23
N GLY A 56 37.27 11.96 31.06
CA GLY A 56 36.92 10.54 30.98
C GLY A 56 35.51 10.14 31.44
N SER A 57 34.55 11.08 31.51
CA SER A 57 33.14 10.74 31.67
C SER A 57 32.58 10.23 30.34
N SER A 58 33.00 9.02 29.99
CA SER A 58 32.88 8.35 28.69
C SER A 58 31.55 8.60 27.97
N ALA A 59 31.62 8.71 26.64
CA ALA A 59 30.47 8.70 25.75
C ALA A 59 29.51 7.51 26.02
N ALA A 60 30.03 6.39 26.53
CA ALA A 60 29.22 5.26 27.00
C ALA A 60 28.18 5.65 28.08
N GLY A 61 28.49 6.60 28.96
CA GLY A 61 27.56 7.12 29.97
C GLY A 61 26.49 8.07 29.41
N ILE A 62 26.75 8.70 28.26
CA ILE A 62 25.75 9.47 27.51
C ILE A 62 24.84 8.49 26.75
N LEU A 63 25.43 7.52 26.04
CA LEU A 63 24.73 6.46 25.34
C LEU A 63 23.85 5.61 26.27
N GLN A 64 24.33 5.22 27.46
CA GLN A 64 23.50 4.51 28.44
C GLN A 64 22.32 5.33 28.94
N ARG A 65 22.48 6.64 29.14
CA ARG A 65 21.36 7.52 29.54
C ARG A 65 20.36 7.67 28.41
N HIS A 66 20.82 7.84 27.18
CA HIS A 66 19.97 7.89 25.99
C HIS A 66 19.21 6.57 25.79
N TRP A 67 19.89 5.43 25.91
CA TRP A 67 19.28 4.09 25.82
C TRP A 67 18.24 3.84 26.92
N ARG A 68 18.52 4.22 28.18
CA ARG A 68 17.53 4.17 29.27
C ARG A 68 16.32 5.06 28.98
N GLY A 69 16.52 6.24 28.39
CA GLY A 69 15.45 7.13 27.94
C GLY A 69 14.59 6.52 26.82
N LEU A 70 15.21 5.91 25.80
CA LEU A 70 14.50 5.15 24.77
C LEU A 70 13.71 3.99 25.38
N ARG A 71 14.31 3.19 26.28
CA ARG A 71 13.63 2.06 26.93
C ARG A 71 12.47 2.51 27.83
N GLY A 72 12.58 3.68 28.45
CA GLY A 72 11.49 4.33 29.19
C GLY A 72 10.36 4.75 28.26
N ARG A 73 10.67 5.42 27.15
CA ARG A 73 9.69 5.79 26.11
C ARG A 73 9.02 4.56 25.50
N LEU A 74 9.77 3.50 25.19
CA LEU A 74 9.23 2.23 24.68
C LEU A 74 8.23 1.60 25.66
N LYS A 75 8.50 1.65 26.97
CA LYS A 75 7.56 1.19 28.01
C LYS A 75 6.33 2.07 28.16
N VAL A 76 6.45 3.39 27.94
CA VAL A 76 5.29 4.30 27.91
C VAL A 76 4.45 4.07 26.66
N VAL A 77 5.09 3.88 25.50
CA VAL A 77 4.43 3.46 24.26
C VAL A 77 3.71 2.13 24.47
N GLN A 78 4.36 1.08 24.97
CA GLN A 78 3.70 -0.21 25.27
C GLN A 78 2.55 -0.10 26.27
N ARG A 79 2.63 0.78 27.28
CA ARG A 79 1.51 1.03 28.20
C ARG A 79 0.35 1.77 27.54
N LEU A 80 0.64 2.73 26.67
CA LEU A 80 -0.37 3.40 25.85
C LEU A 80 -0.99 2.44 24.84
N THR A 81 -0.19 1.57 24.20
CA THR A 81 -0.68 0.45 23.37
C THR A 81 -1.67 -0.38 24.15
N ASN A 82 -1.34 -0.85 25.36
CA ASN A 82 -2.27 -1.69 26.14
C ASN A 82 -3.55 -0.95 26.60
N VAL A 83 -3.48 0.34 26.91
CA VAL A 83 -4.68 1.14 27.26
C VAL A 83 -5.55 1.41 26.03
N VAL A 84 -4.92 1.67 24.88
CA VAL A 84 -5.58 1.77 23.58
C VAL A 84 -6.20 0.43 23.20
N SER A 85 -5.49 -0.70 23.36
CA SER A 85 -6.02 -2.05 23.11
C SER A 85 -7.23 -2.40 23.99
N HIS A 86 -7.25 -2.02 25.27
CA HIS A 86 -8.43 -2.25 26.13
C HIS A 86 -9.60 -1.28 25.84
N GLY A 87 -9.31 -0.08 25.31
CA GLY A 87 -10.33 0.85 24.83
C GLY A 87 -10.92 0.43 23.48
N LEU A 88 -10.08 -0.05 22.57
CA LEU A 88 -10.50 -0.68 21.31
C LEU A 88 -11.28 -1.97 21.59
N GLN A 89 -10.83 -2.84 22.50
CA GLN A 89 -11.52 -4.09 22.83
C GLN A 89 -13.03 -3.92 23.05
N ARG A 90 -13.48 -2.87 23.74
CA ARG A 90 -14.93 -2.64 23.96
C ARG A 90 -15.70 -2.20 22.71
N LEU A 91 -15.09 -1.45 21.80
CA LEU A 91 -15.69 -1.04 20.53
C LEU A 91 -15.51 -2.12 19.44
N GLU A 92 -14.48 -2.95 19.59
CA GLU A 92 -14.27 -4.18 18.86
C GLU A 92 -15.34 -5.18 19.27
N ASP A 93 -15.59 -5.47 20.56
CA ASP A 93 -16.58 -6.45 21.03
C ASP A 93 -18.00 -6.21 20.46
N GLU A 94 -18.46 -4.95 20.38
CA GLU A 94 -19.77 -4.61 19.78
C GLU A 94 -19.80 -4.80 18.26
N ASN A 95 -18.70 -4.55 17.54
CA ASN A 95 -18.61 -4.83 16.10
C ASN A 95 -18.27 -6.30 15.79
N MET A 96 -17.53 -6.97 16.67
CA MET A 96 -17.06 -8.36 16.60
C MET A 96 -18.16 -9.35 16.93
N SER A 97 -19.14 -8.99 17.76
CA SER A 97 -20.36 -9.79 17.89
C SER A 97 -21.08 -9.86 16.54
N SER A 98 -21.39 -8.71 15.92
CA SER A 98 -21.99 -8.65 14.58
C SER A 98 -21.14 -9.33 13.49
N LEU A 99 -19.83 -9.14 13.49
CA LEU A 99 -18.89 -9.81 12.56
C LEU A 99 -18.77 -11.31 12.82
N SER A 100 -18.80 -11.75 14.08
CA SER A 100 -18.75 -13.16 14.46
C SER A 100 -20.06 -13.84 14.10
N ASP A 101 -21.21 -13.22 14.36
CA ASP A 101 -22.53 -13.74 13.99
C ASP A 101 -22.66 -13.82 12.46
N PHE A 102 -22.19 -12.80 11.74
CA PHE A 102 -22.09 -12.80 10.28
C PHE A 102 -21.20 -13.95 9.77
N LEU A 103 -19.95 -14.06 10.24
CA LEU A 103 -19.04 -15.12 9.82
C LEU A 103 -19.52 -16.52 10.26
N SER A 104 -20.15 -16.65 11.42
CA SER A 104 -20.77 -17.90 11.88
C SER A 104 -21.97 -18.29 11.02
N SER A 105 -22.75 -17.32 10.52
CA SER A 105 -23.81 -17.57 9.51
C SER A 105 -23.26 -17.98 8.13
N LEU A 106 -21.97 -17.74 7.88
CA LEU A 106 -21.27 -18.17 6.68
C LEU A 106 -20.57 -19.53 6.83
N THR A 107 -20.27 -19.98 8.06
CA THR A 107 -19.66 -21.31 8.32
C THR A 107 -20.63 -22.50 8.18
N VAL A 108 -21.59 -22.44 7.26
CA VAL A 108 -22.23 -23.66 6.71
C VAL A 108 -21.18 -24.32 5.83
N GLY A 109 -20.45 -25.28 6.41
CA GLY A 109 -19.08 -25.58 6.01
C GLY A 109 -18.90 -26.18 4.62
N GLN A 110 -17.87 -25.71 3.91
CA GLN A 110 -17.08 -26.45 2.91
C GLN A 110 -15.83 -25.63 2.51
N LEU A 111 -14.82 -25.57 3.40
CA LEU A 111 -13.46 -25.05 3.07
C LEU A 111 -12.39 -26.16 3.01
N GLU A 112 -12.80 -27.43 3.03
CA GLU A 112 -11.94 -28.57 2.74
C GLU A 112 -12.36 -29.23 1.42
N ARG A 113 -11.78 -28.79 0.29
CA ARG A 113 -11.77 -29.59 -0.93
C ARG A 113 -10.45 -30.35 -1.04
N LYS A 114 -10.49 -31.61 -0.59
CA LYS A 114 -9.47 -32.60 -0.93
C LYS A 114 -9.52 -32.90 -2.44
N ASN A 115 -8.35 -32.95 -3.07
CA ASN A 115 -8.17 -33.48 -4.42
C ASN A 115 -8.32 -35.00 -4.41
N GLU A 116 -9.52 -35.52 -4.65
CA GLU A 116 -9.73 -36.89 -5.11
C GLU A 116 -10.72 -36.83 -6.28
N GLY A 117 -10.30 -37.29 -7.45
CA GLY A 117 -11.10 -37.19 -8.67
C GLY A 117 -11.92 -38.44 -8.89
N GLU A 118 -13.24 -38.29 -8.99
CA GLU A 118 -14.13 -39.22 -9.67
C GLU A 118 -15.40 -38.47 -10.12
N GLY A 119 -15.96 -38.87 -11.26
CA GLY A 119 -17.00 -38.07 -11.94
C GLY A 119 -18.39 -38.27 -11.35
N LEU A 120 -19.02 -37.18 -10.90
CA LEU A 120 -20.47 -37.07 -10.69
C LEU A 120 -21.01 -35.85 -11.42
N GLU A 121 -22.09 -36.03 -12.18
CA GLU A 121 -22.82 -34.96 -12.88
C GLU A 121 -23.34 -33.90 -11.88
N PRO A 122 -23.14 -32.59 -12.12
CA PRO A 122 -23.54 -31.55 -11.18
C PRO A 122 -25.06 -31.30 -11.22
N ALA A 123 -25.74 -31.60 -10.11
CA ALA A 123 -27.14 -31.28 -9.93
C ALA A 123 -27.41 -29.76 -10.02
N SER A 124 -28.46 -29.38 -10.74
CA SER A 124 -28.80 -28.00 -11.09
C SER A 124 -29.41 -27.19 -9.94
N SER A 125 -28.57 -26.74 -8.99
CA SER A 125 -28.98 -25.82 -7.91
C SER A 125 -27.97 -24.69 -7.66
N SER A 126 -28.24 -23.54 -8.29
CA SER A 126 -27.70 -22.19 -7.99
C SER A 126 -26.24 -22.05 -7.49
N TYR A 127 -25.26 -22.33 -8.37
CA TYR A 127 -23.84 -21.94 -8.15
C TYR A 127 -23.57 -20.42 -8.17
N HIS A 128 -24.59 -19.60 -8.35
CA HIS A 128 -24.48 -18.15 -8.56
C HIS A 128 -25.05 -17.35 -7.38
N CYS A 129 -24.37 -16.26 -7.04
CA CYS A 129 -24.81 -15.27 -6.05
C CYS A 129 -26.11 -14.57 -6.52
N GLY A 130 -27.19 -14.66 -5.74
CA GLY A 130 -28.53 -14.26 -6.19
C GLY A 130 -28.86 -12.76 -6.13
N GLU A 131 -28.14 -11.98 -5.32
CA GLU A 131 -28.47 -10.58 -5.03
C GLU A 131 -27.23 -9.68 -5.07
N VAL A 132 -26.62 -9.53 -6.25
CA VAL A 132 -25.59 -8.52 -6.51
C VAL A 132 -25.98 -7.62 -7.68
N SER A 133 -25.96 -6.31 -7.44
CA SER A 133 -26.40 -5.28 -8.38
C SER A 133 -25.57 -4.02 -8.21
N LEU A 134 -25.68 -3.09 -9.16
CA LEU A 134 -24.98 -1.81 -9.14
C LEU A 134 -25.99 -0.65 -9.08
N PRO A 135 -25.68 0.48 -8.42
CA PRO A 135 -24.40 0.84 -7.79
C PRO A 135 -24.05 0.00 -6.55
N LEU A 136 -22.77 -0.11 -6.24
CA LEU A 136 -22.32 -0.82 -5.04
C LEU A 136 -22.82 -0.10 -3.78
N THR A 137 -23.45 -0.85 -2.90
CA THR A 137 -23.74 -0.44 -1.51
C THR A 137 -22.94 -1.32 -0.55
N ARG A 138 -22.85 -0.93 0.72
CA ARG A 138 -22.22 -1.77 1.76
C ARG A 138 -22.84 -3.18 1.79
N ASP A 139 -24.16 -3.28 1.70
CA ASP A 139 -24.87 -4.55 1.79
C ASP A 139 -24.62 -5.45 0.57
N VAL A 140 -24.52 -4.86 -0.65
CA VAL A 140 -24.09 -5.59 -1.85
C VAL A 140 -22.67 -6.15 -1.68
N VAL A 141 -21.73 -5.34 -1.16
CA VAL A 141 -20.35 -5.79 -0.94
C VAL A 141 -20.29 -6.88 0.14
N LEU A 142 -21.07 -6.76 1.22
CA LEU A 142 -21.15 -7.82 2.24
C LEU A 142 -21.76 -9.10 1.67
N ASN A 143 -22.81 -9.02 0.85
CA ASN A 143 -23.39 -10.20 0.19
C ASN A 143 -22.43 -10.85 -0.81
N MET A 144 -21.62 -10.05 -1.50
CA MET A 144 -20.54 -10.54 -2.35
C MET A 144 -19.54 -11.39 -1.56
N LEU A 145 -19.14 -10.93 -0.37
CA LEU A 145 -18.30 -11.71 0.56
C LEU A 145 -19.01 -12.98 1.05
N CYS A 146 -20.31 -12.92 1.36
CA CYS A 146 -21.10 -14.10 1.72
C CYS A 146 -21.02 -15.19 0.64
N CYS A 147 -21.16 -14.80 -0.63
CA CYS A 147 -21.09 -15.70 -1.77
C CYS A 147 -19.70 -16.31 -1.93
N PHE A 148 -18.62 -15.52 -1.80
CA PHE A 148 -17.25 -16.04 -1.82
C PHE A 148 -16.95 -17.01 -0.67
N CYS A 149 -17.36 -16.70 0.56
CA CYS A 149 -17.22 -17.61 1.71
C CYS A 149 -17.98 -18.94 1.53
N ARG A 150 -19.05 -18.96 0.73
CA ARG A 150 -19.81 -20.15 0.35
C ARG A 150 -19.27 -20.86 -0.90
N GLY A 151 -18.14 -20.40 -1.46
CA GLY A 151 -17.56 -20.93 -2.70
C GLY A 151 -18.42 -20.69 -3.95
N GLN A 152 -19.37 -19.75 -3.89
CA GLN A 152 -20.23 -19.36 -5.01
C GLN A 152 -19.53 -18.34 -5.91
N ARG A 153 -19.90 -18.33 -7.20
CA ARG A 153 -19.40 -17.35 -8.17
C ARG A 153 -20.37 -16.18 -8.29
N LEU A 154 -19.86 -15.00 -8.61
CA LEU A 154 -20.70 -13.85 -8.94
C LEU A 154 -21.21 -14.00 -10.38
N PRO A 155 -22.39 -13.45 -10.72
CA PRO A 155 -22.86 -13.40 -12.10
C PRO A 155 -21.85 -12.68 -13.00
N ARG A 156 -21.47 -13.33 -14.11
CA ARG A 156 -20.53 -12.79 -15.11
C ARG A 156 -20.85 -11.34 -15.56
N PRO A 157 -22.12 -10.92 -15.79
CA PRO A 157 -22.42 -9.53 -16.16
C PRO A 157 -22.05 -8.52 -15.07
N PHE A 158 -22.27 -8.87 -13.79
CA PHE A 158 -21.89 -8.04 -12.65
C PHE A 158 -20.37 -7.88 -12.57
N VAL A 159 -19.61 -8.97 -12.71
CA VAL A 159 -18.14 -8.95 -12.72
C VAL A 159 -17.60 -8.09 -13.87
N SER A 160 -18.12 -8.26 -15.08
CA SER A 160 -17.70 -7.48 -16.25
C SER A 160 -17.92 -5.98 -16.06
N GLU A 161 -19.05 -5.57 -15.49
CA GLU A 161 -19.37 -4.17 -15.25
C GLU A 161 -18.55 -3.59 -14.07
N LEU A 162 -18.33 -4.36 -13.00
CA LEU A 162 -17.47 -3.96 -11.88
C LEU A 162 -16.04 -3.71 -12.34
N LEU A 163 -15.47 -4.59 -13.18
CA LEU A 163 -14.12 -4.42 -13.71
C LEU A 163 -13.98 -3.21 -14.65
N LYS A 164 -14.96 -2.97 -15.53
CA LYS A 164 -14.97 -1.77 -16.40
C LYS A 164 -15.02 -0.47 -15.58
N ARG A 165 -15.85 -0.43 -14.54
CA ARG A 165 -15.90 0.71 -13.60
C ARG A 165 -14.60 0.87 -12.83
N GLN A 166 -13.95 -0.24 -12.47
CA GLN A 166 -12.64 -0.20 -11.83
C GLN A 166 -11.59 0.41 -12.75
N ALA A 167 -11.48 -0.06 -13.99
CA ALA A 167 -10.51 0.45 -14.96
C ALA A 167 -10.67 1.96 -15.17
N ALA A 168 -11.90 2.44 -15.39
CA ALA A 168 -12.19 3.87 -15.55
C ALA A 168 -11.91 4.71 -14.28
N LEU A 169 -12.17 4.15 -13.08
CA LEU A 169 -11.84 4.81 -11.81
C LEU A 169 -10.32 4.92 -11.63
N LEU A 170 -9.59 3.84 -11.92
CA LEU A 170 -8.14 3.79 -11.77
C LEU A 170 -7.42 4.63 -12.83
N GLU A 171 -7.90 4.66 -14.07
CA GLU A 171 -7.35 5.50 -15.16
C GLU A 171 -7.32 6.98 -14.77
N ALA A 172 -8.36 7.46 -14.08
CA ALA A 172 -8.44 8.84 -13.60
C ALA A 172 -7.46 9.21 -12.45
N LEU A 173 -6.76 8.24 -11.86
CA LEU A 173 -5.79 8.49 -10.77
C LEU A 173 -4.38 8.83 -11.30
N PRO A 174 -3.57 9.59 -10.54
CA PRO A 174 -2.14 9.74 -10.80
C PRO A 174 -1.37 8.45 -10.49
N ASN A 175 -0.13 8.33 -10.97
CA ASN A 175 0.74 7.20 -10.59
C ASN A 175 1.14 7.25 -9.11
N VAL A 176 1.29 8.46 -8.54
CA VAL A 176 1.52 8.66 -7.10
C VAL A 176 0.27 9.25 -6.45
N VAL A 177 -0.54 8.38 -5.85
CA VAL A 177 -1.67 8.80 -5.01
C VAL A 177 -1.12 9.51 -3.76
N ARG A 178 -1.78 10.58 -3.31
CA ARG A 178 -1.35 11.38 -2.15
C ARG A 178 -2.47 11.38 -1.12
N PHE A 179 -2.16 11.00 0.11
CA PHE A 179 -3.15 10.88 1.18
C PHE A 179 -2.61 11.42 2.51
N ASP A 180 -3.35 12.35 3.11
CA ASP A 180 -3.09 12.85 4.45
C ASP A 180 -4.02 12.15 5.46
N VAL A 181 -3.42 11.29 6.30
CA VAL A 181 -4.09 10.67 7.44
C VAL A 181 -4.43 11.76 8.47
N PRO A 182 -5.73 11.93 8.82
CA PRO A 182 -6.13 12.95 9.81
C PRO A 182 -5.45 12.77 11.17
N ALA A 183 -5.28 13.87 11.90
CA ALA A 183 -4.62 13.84 13.20
C ALA A 183 -5.38 12.95 14.20
N GLY A 184 -4.70 11.93 14.74
CA GLY A 184 -5.30 10.94 15.65
C GLY A 184 -5.91 9.72 14.96
N CYS A 185 -5.98 9.70 13.62
CA CYS A 185 -6.39 8.54 12.84
C CYS A 185 -5.16 7.69 12.41
N SER A 186 -5.44 6.52 11.85
CA SER A 186 -4.45 5.61 11.26
C SER A 186 -4.95 5.07 9.92
N ILE A 187 -4.02 4.59 9.09
CA ILE A 187 -4.28 3.84 7.86
C ILE A 187 -3.74 2.42 8.01
N CYS A 188 -4.48 1.42 7.55
CA CYS A 188 -4.02 0.04 7.48
C CYS A 188 -3.28 -0.15 6.15
N VAL A 189 -1.99 -0.45 6.19
CA VAL A 189 -1.22 -0.83 4.99
C VAL A 189 -1.09 -2.35 4.96
N VAL A 190 -1.57 -2.96 3.89
CA VAL A 190 -1.59 -4.40 3.64
C VAL A 190 -0.62 -4.69 2.50
N GLY A 191 0.32 -5.61 2.72
CA GLY A 191 1.21 -6.12 1.67
C GLY A 191 0.56 -7.21 0.83
N ASP A 192 1.39 -8.07 0.25
CA ASP A 192 1.02 -9.17 -0.62
C ASP A 192 -0.06 -10.07 0.00
N ILE A 193 -1.08 -10.43 -0.79
CA ILE A 193 -2.17 -11.33 -0.38
C ILE A 193 -2.14 -12.62 -1.21
N HIS A 194 -1.65 -12.58 -2.46
CA HIS A 194 -1.44 -13.77 -3.31
C HIS A 194 -2.61 -14.76 -3.33
N GLY A 195 -3.83 -14.26 -3.59
CA GLY A 195 -5.03 -15.10 -3.64
C GLY A 195 -5.41 -15.79 -2.33
N GLN A 196 -4.87 -15.37 -1.18
CA GLN A 196 -5.21 -15.91 0.14
C GLN A 196 -6.47 -15.24 0.72
N PHE A 197 -7.64 -15.51 0.12
CA PHE A 197 -8.91 -14.89 0.51
C PHE A 197 -9.26 -15.08 2.01
N GLY A 198 -8.90 -16.23 2.60
CA GLY A 198 -9.08 -16.48 4.04
C GLY A 198 -8.29 -15.51 4.92
N ASP A 199 -7.08 -15.15 4.51
CA ASP A 199 -6.22 -14.19 5.24
C ASP A 199 -6.70 -12.75 5.04
N LEU A 200 -7.25 -12.40 3.86
CA LEU A 200 -7.96 -11.14 3.67
C LEU A 200 -9.17 -11.01 4.61
N MET A 201 -9.96 -12.08 4.77
CA MET A 201 -11.06 -12.10 5.75
C MET A 201 -10.54 -12.03 7.20
N HIS A 202 -9.37 -12.62 7.50
CA HIS A 202 -8.72 -12.48 8.81
C HIS A 202 -8.26 -11.04 9.08
N ILE A 203 -7.70 -10.33 8.09
CA ILE A 203 -7.35 -8.91 8.17
C ILE A 203 -8.60 -8.07 8.47
N PHE A 204 -9.70 -8.32 7.76
CA PHE A 204 -10.98 -7.62 8.00
C PHE A 204 -11.66 -8.01 9.31
N ARG A 205 -11.42 -9.20 9.85
CA ARG A 205 -11.86 -9.56 11.20
C ARG A 205 -11.08 -8.81 12.27
N SER A 206 -9.75 -8.72 12.12
CA SER A 206 -8.85 -8.12 13.12
C SER A 206 -8.81 -6.59 13.07
N HIS A 207 -9.08 -5.97 11.91
CA HIS A 207 -9.04 -4.52 11.72
C HIS A 207 -10.38 -3.92 11.23
N GLY A 208 -11.42 -4.74 11.02
CA GLY A 208 -12.72 -4.36 10.44
C GLY A 208 -12.74 -4.29 8.89
N PHE A 209 -13.92 -4.14 8.29
CA PHE A 209 -14.06 -3.91 6.82
C PHE A 209 -13.74 -2.46 6.42
N PRO A 210 -13.07 -2.18 5.28
CA PRO A 210 -12.75 -0.82 4.84
C PRO A 210 -13.96 0.13 4.87
N SER A 211 -13.74 1.39 5.24
CA SER A 211 -14.79 2.42 5.32
C SER A 211 -14.23 3.83 5.21
N ALA A 212 -15.11 4.83 5.05
CA ALA A 212 -14.71 6.25 4.99
C ALA A 212 -13.90 6.73 6.22
N THR A 213 -14.10 6.13 7.39
CA THR A 213 -13.37 6.46 8.64
C THR A 213 -12.20 5.52 8.94
N ARG A 214 -12.02 4.44 8.17
CA ARG A 214 -10.95 3.47 8.36
C ARG A 214 -10.27 3.15 7.02
N PRO A 215 -9.25 3.94 6.64
CA PRO A 215 -8.60 3.81 5.36
C PRO A 215 -7.68 2.58 5.26
N TYR A 216 -7.56 2.06 4.04
CA TYR A 216 -6.70 0.93 3.66
C TYR A 216 -5.83 1.30 2.48
N LEU A 217 -4.60 0.80 2.47
CA LEU A 217 -3.74 0.74 1.30
C LEU A 217 -3.35 -0.72 1.05
N PHE A 218 -3.75 -1.27 -0.10
CA PHE A 218 -3.30 -2.58 -0.56
C PHE A 218 -2.11 -2.40 -1.52
N ASN A 219 -0.94 -2.94 -1.16
CA ASN A 219 0.34 -2.62 -1.76
C ASN A 219 0.79 -3.63 -2.83
N GLY A 220 -0.09 -3.92 -3.78
CA GLY A 220 0.14 -4.89 -4.85
C GLY A 220 0.03 -6.36 -4.43
N ASP A 221 0.28 -7.23 -5.40
CA ASP A 221 0.37 -8.69 -5.26
C ASP A 221 -0.88 -9.30 -4.61
N PHE A 222 -2.02 -8.96 -5.20
CA PHE A 222 -3.35 -9.45 -4.84
C PHE A 222 -3.59 -10.88 -5.36
N VAL A 223 -2.97 -11.21 -6.50
CA VAL A 223 -3.21 -12.43 -7.29
C VAL A 223 -2.00 -13.37 -7.30
N ASP A 224 -2.14 -14.48 -8.04
CA ASP A 224 -1.16 -15.57 -8.18
C ASP A 224 -0.82 -16.32 -6.89
N ARG A 225 -0.15 -17.47 -7.02
CA ARG A 225 0.27 -18.42 -5.97
C ARG A 225 -0.89 -19.14 -5.24
N GLY A 226 -1.90 -18.41 -4.77
CA GLY A 226 -3.11 -18.95 -4.14
C GLY A 226 -4.26 -19.14 -5.13
N ASP A 227 -5.27 -19.91 -4.72
CA ASP A 227 -6.39 -20.33 -5.58
C ASP A 227 -7.60 -19.36 -5.61
N TYR A 228 -7.49 -18.19 -4.94
CA TYR A 228 -8.59 -17.23 -4.78
C TYR A 228 -8.21 -15.77 -5.15
N GLY A 229 -7.33 -15.58 -6.14
CA GLY A 229 -6.94 -14.26 -6.64
C GLY A 229 -8.13 -13.48 -7.21
N VAL A 230 -9.10 -14.16 -7.82
CA VAL A 230 -10.34 -13.57 -8.33
C VAL A 230 -11.19 -12.99 -7.20
N GLU A 231 -11.43 -13.74 -6.13
CA GLU A 231 -12.25 -13.31 -4.98
C GLU A 231 -11.56 -12.19 -4.18
N VAL A 232 -10.24 -12.28 -3.99
CA VAL A 232 -9.41 -11.21 -3.39
C VAL A 232 -9.54 -9.93 -4.20
N THR A 233 -9.28 -9.98 -5.51
CA THR A 233 -9.25 -8.78 -6.36
C THR A 233 -10.62 -8.12 -6.46
N LEU A 234 -11.69 -8.90 -6.70
CA LEU A 234 -13.05 -8.36 -6.78
C LEU A 234 -13.49 -7.74 -5.44
N THR A 235 -13.09 -8.32 -4.31
CA THR A 235 -13.31 -7.75 -2.98
C THR A 235 -12.63 -6.40 -2.81
N ILE A 236 -11.34 -6.33 -3.14
CA ILE A 236 -10.53 -5.11 -3.00
C ILE A 236 -11.08 -4.00 -3.93
N PHE A 237 -11.40 -4.33 -5.18
CA PHE A 237 -12.01 -3.39 -6.13
C PHE A 237 -13.40 -2.91 -5.71
N ALA A 238 -14.24 -3.79 -5.14
CA ALA A 238 -15.55 -3.38 -4.64
C ALA A 238 -15.44 -2.41 -3.45
N PHE A 239 -14.50 -2.63 -2.54
CA PHE A 239 -14.21 -1.66 -1.47
C PHE A 239 -13.58 -0.36 -2.01
N GLN A 240 -12.75 -0.40 -3.06
CA GLN A 240 -12.24 0.78 -3.73
C GLN A 240 -13.35 1.64 -4.34
N GLN A 241 -14.29 1.03 -5.06
CA GLN A 241 -15.43 1.73 -5.67
C GLN A 241 -16.42 2.25 -4.63
N LEU A 242 -16.61 1.54 -3.51
CA LEU A 242 -17.49 1.97 -2.42
C LEU A 242 -16.89 3.11 -1.58
N TYR A 243 -15.55 3.15 -1.43
CA TYR A 243 -14.85 4.13 -0.60
C TYR A 243 -13.58 4.70 -1.28
N PRO A 244 -13.70 5.37 -2.44
CA PRO A 244 -12.54 5.78 -3.26
C PRO A 244 -11.64 6.86 -2.64
N GLN A 245 -12.07 7.47 -1.54
CA GLN A 245 -11.32 8.47 -0.77
C GLN A 245 -10.61 7.89 0.47
N SER A 246 -10.76 6.59 0.75
CA SER A 246 -10.14 5.96 1.93
C SER A 246 -9.57 4.57 1.66
N VAL A 247 -9.98 3.87 0.59
CA VAL A 247 -9.25 2.71 0.09
C VAL A 247 -8.33 3.17 -1.04
N PHE A 248 -7.12 2.60 -1.08
CA PHE A 248 -6.08 2.92 -2.04
C PHE A 248 -5.39 1.63 -2.48
N LEU A 249 -5.01 1.56 -3.77
CA LEU A 249 -4.37 0.41 -4.38
C LEU A 249 -3.07 0.86 -5.04
N ASN A 250 -1.97 0.19 -4.74
CA ASN A 250 -0.75 0.23 -5.56
C ASN A 250 -0.69 -1.03 -6.43
N ARG A 251 -0.04 -0.95 -7.59
CA ARG A 251 0.29 -2.08 -8.46
C ARG A 251 1.45 -2.88 -7.85
N GLY A 252 1.34 -4.20 -7.82
CA GLY A 252 2.44 -5.12 -7.54
C GLY A 252 3.06 -5.67 -8.82
N ASN A 253 4.08 -6.52 -8.68
CA ASN A 253 4.68 -7.16 -9.85
C ASN A 253 3.86 -8.35 -10.35
N HIS A 254 2.93 -8.88 -9.54
CA HIS A 254 2.03 -9.96 -9.93
C HIS A 254 0.77 -9.49 -10.66
N GLU A 255 0.40 -8.20 -10.63
CA GLU A 255 -0.65 -7.61 -11.48
C GLU A 255 -0.15 -7.32 -12.92
N GLU A 256 0.46 -8.32 -13.56
CA GLU A 256 1.11 -8.21 -14.87
C GLU A 256 0.92 -9.49 -15.70
N ARG A 257 0.48 -9.32 -16.97
CA ARG A 257 0.14 -10.40 -17.90
C ARG A 257 1.21 -11.50 -18.03
N SER A 258 2.48 -11.10 -18.05
CA SER A 258 3.62 -12.03 -18.18
C SER A 258 3.84 -12.90 -16.94
N VAL A 259 3.34 -12.46 -15.78
CA VAL A 259 3.50 -13.12 -14.48
C VAL A 259 2.33 -14.05 -14.21
N HIS A 260 1.08 -13.63 -14.50
CA HIS A 260 -0.13 -14.46 -14.41
C HIS A 260 -0.01 -15.82 -15.12
N ALA A 261 0.66 -15.83 -16.28
CA ALA A 261 0.87 -17.03 -17.10
C ALA A 261 1.80 -18.06 -16.46
N LEU A 262 2.64 -17.65 -15.51
CA LEU A 262 3.58 -18.51 -14.79
C LEU A 262 3.06 -18.92 -13.40
N TYR A 263 2.28 -18.07 -12.74
CA TYR A 263 1.96 -18.24 -11.30
C TYR A 263 0.49 -18.44 -10.96
N GLY A 264 -0.41 -18.48 -11.95
CA GLY A 264 -1.70 -19.16 -11.86
C GLY A 264 -2.95 -18.34 -12.15
N PHE A 265 -2.93 -17.01 -12.00
CA PHE A 265 -4.13 -16.17 -12.07
C PHE A 265 -4.86 -16.24 -13.42
N LEU A 266 -4.12 -16.35 -14.54
CA LEU A 266 -4.70 -16.58 -15.86
C LEU A 266 -5.56 -17.87 -15.86
N ARG A 267 -4.98 -18.97 -15.38
CA ARG A 267 -5.66 -20.28 -15.30
C ARG A 267 -6.85 -20.23 -14.33
N GLU A 268 -6.70 -19.54 -13.20
CA GLU A 268 -7.76 -19.35 -12.22
C GLU A 268 -8.96 -18.60 -12.83
N CYS A 269 -8.70 -17.44 -13.44
CA CYS A 269 -9.73 -16.58 -14.02
C CYS A 269 -10.43 -17.26 -15.21
N SER A 270 -9.69 -17.86 -16.15
CA SER A 270 -10.29 -18.59 -17.28
C SER A 270 -11.06 -19.84 -16.85
N SER A 271 -10.76 -20.44 -15.69
CA SER A 271 -11.52 -21.57 -15.13
C SER A 271 -12.75 -21.14 -14.31
N LYS A 272 -12.68 -19.98 -13.65
CA LYS A 272 -13.81 -19.40 -12.90
C LYS A 272 -14.81 -18.71 -13.82
N TYR A 273 -14.33 -18.07 -14.88
CA TYR A 273 -15.11 -17.32 -15.87
C TYR A 273 -14.70 -17.67 -17.30
N ASP A 274 -14.01 -16.78 -18.00
CA ASP A 274 -13.47 -16.94 -19.35
C ASP A 274 -12.38 -15.89 -19.63
N ASP A 275 -11.68 -16.04 -20.75
CA ASP A 275 -10.58 -15.17 -21.15
C ASP A 275 -10.99 -13.69 -21.30
N ASN A 276 -12.25 -13.38 -21.65
CA ASN A 276 -12.69 -11.98 -21.74
C ASN A 276 -12.83 -11.32 -20.36
N ILE A 277 -13.15 -12.09 -19.32
CA ILE A 277 -13.11 -11.58 -17.94
C ILE A 277 -11.67 -11.41 -17.48
N TYR A 278 -10.75 -12.30 -17.89
CA TYR A 278 -9.32 -12.12 -17.65
C TYR A 278 -8.80 -10.83 -18.31
N GLU A 279 -9.13 -10.56 -19.56
CA GLU A 279 -8.77 -9.30 -20.22
C GLU A 279 -9.27 -8.07 -19.44
N LEU A 280 -10.52 -8.08 -18.97
CA LEU A 280 -11.05 -6.99 -18.13
C LEU A 280 -10.35 -6.84 -16.76
N PHE A 281 -9.75 -7.90 -16.20
CA PHE A 281 -8.87 -7.76 -15.03
C PHE A 281 -7.57 -7.05 -15.40
N ASN A 282 -6.95 -7.39 -16.53
CA ASN A 282 -5.73 -6.74 -17.00
C ASN A 282 -5.98 -5.26 -17.35
N ASP A 283 -7.10 -4.94 -18.01
CA ASP A 283 -7.52 -3.56 -18.29
C ASP A 283 -7.59 -2.70 -17.01
N ALA A 284 -7.99 -3.30 -15.87
CA ALA A 284 -7.98 -2.62 -14.57
C ALA A 284 -6.58 -2.60 -13.92
N PHE A 285 -5.81 -3.69 -14.02
CA PHE A 285 -4.47 -3.79 -13.45
C PHE A 285 -3.44 -2.86 -14.11
N GLU A 286 -3.51 -2.69 -15.43
CA GLU A 286 -2.67 -1.75 -16.20
C GLU A 286 -2.87 -0.30 -15.77
N GLN A 287 -4.02 0.01 -15.15
CA GLN A 287 -4.39 1.34 -14.66
C GLN A 287 -4.10 1.57 -13.17
N LEU A 288 -3.62 0.57 -12.42
CA LEU A 288 -3.31 0.74 -11.00
C LEU A 288 -2.22 1.81 -10.77
N PRO A 289 -2.39 2.72 -9.78
CA PRO A 289 -1.32 3.59 -9.31
C PRO A 289 -0.07 2.80 -8.90
N ILE A 290 1.11 3.40 -9.00
CA ILE A 290 2.38 2.71 -8.74
C ILE A 290 2.83 2.92 -7.28
N ALA A 291 2.47 4.05 -6.67
CA ALA A 291 2.83 4.36 -5.30
C ALA A 291 1.78 5.23 -4.60
N THR A 292 1.83 5.23 -3.28
CA THR A 292 1.04 6.11 -2.41
C THR A 292 1.96 6.87 -1.46
N LEU A 293 1.88 8.20 -1.47
CA LEU A 293 2.63 9.09 -0.59
C LEU A 293 1.73 9.54 0.58
N ILE A 294 2.05 9.04 1.77
CA ILE A 294 1.30 9.29 3.01
C ILE A 294 1.92 10.46 3.78
N ASN A 295 1.09 11.43 4.19
CA ASN A 295 1.47 12.61 4.99
C ASN A 295 2.68 13.39 4.45
N HIS A 296 2.86 13.38 3.12
CA HIS A 296 4.04 13.89 2.41
C HIS A 296 5.40 13.39 2.94
N LYS A 297 5.44 12.21 3.59
CA LYS A 297 6.60 11.71 4.34
C LYS A 297 6.93 10.23 4.15
N VAL A 298 5.92 9.40 3.94
CA VAL A 298 6.09 7.95 3.79
C VAL A 298 5.64 7.56 2.39
N LEU A 299 6.57 7.22 1.52
CA LEU A 299 6.26 6.64 0.22
C LEU A 299 6.09 5.13 0.40
N VAL A 300 4.96 4.60 -0.05
CA VAL A 300 4.65 3.16 -0.08
C VAL A 300 4.50 2.75 -1.55
N LEU A 301 5.22 1.71 -1.93
CA LEU A 301 5.25 1.08 -3.25
C LEU A 301 5.56 -0.42 -3.04
N HIS A 302 5.34 -1.25 -4.05
CA HIS A 302 5.44 -2.71 -3.89
C HIS A 302 6.88 -3.21 -3.69
N GLY A 303 7.77 -2.93 -4.65
CA GLY A 303 9.17 -3.36 -4.64
C GLY A 303 10.11 -2.35 -3.96
N GLY A 304 10.84 -1.57 -4.77
CA GLY A 304 11.90 -0.70 -4.28
C GLY A 304 12.05 0.60 -5.08
N VAL A 305 13.17 1.29 -4.89
CA VAL A 305 13.53 2.51 -5.63
C VAL A 305 14.89 2.34 -6.31
N ASP A 306 15.30 3.30 -7.11
CA ASP A 306 16.70 3.46 -7.51
C ASP A 306 17.16 4.90 -7.26
N ASP A 307 18.47 5.15 -7.38
CA ASP A 307 19.10 6.44 -7.06
C ASP A 307 18.68 7.60 -8.01
N GLU A 308 18.03 7.29 -9.14
CA GLU A 308 17.64 8.26 -10.18
C GLU A 308 16.14 8.61 -10.12
N MET A 309 15.33 7.80 -9.42
CA MET A 309 13.87 7.96 -9.35
C MET A 309 13.46 9.20 -8.54
N THR A 310 12.64 10.05 -9.15
CA THR A 310 11.95 11.16 -8.49
C THR A 310 10.44 11.01 -8.58
N LEU A 311 9.69 11.58 -7.64
CA LEU A 311 8.22 11.57 -7.69
C LEU A 311 7.66 12.17 -8.99
N GLU A 312 8.31 13.20 -9.54
CA GLU A 312 7.95 13.80 -10.84
C GLU A 312 8.17 12.81 -11.99
N SER A 313 9.31 12.12 -12.02
CA SER A 313 9.58 11.09 -13.05
C SER A 313 8.61 9.90 -12.96
N LEU A 314 8.13 9.58 -11.75
CA LEU A 314 7.17 8.51 -11.53
C LEU A 314 5.75 8.93 -11.90
N ASP A 315 5.31 10.15 -11.55
CA ASP A 315 4.01 10.70 -11.97
C ASP A 315 3.92 10.89 -13.49
N ALA A 316 5.03 11.18 -14.18
CA ALA A 316 5.09 11.35 -15.63
C ALA A 316 5.23 10.03 -16.44
N ALA A 317 5.41 8.88 -15.78
CA ALA A 317 5.62 7.61 -16.48
C ALA A 317 4.31 7.06 -17.10
N PRO A 318 4.31 6.55 -18.34
CA PRO A 318 3.08 6.05 -18.98
C PRO A 318 2.72 4.66 -18.45
N ARG A 319 1.96 4.58 -17.35
CA ARG A 319 1.71 3.31 -16.64
C ARG A 319 0.98 2.24 -17.46
N SER A 320 0.06 2.65 -18.33
CA SER A 320 -0.66 1.75 -19.25
C SER A 320 0.19 1.23 -20.41
N GLU A 321 1.37 1.83 -20.67
CA GLU A 321 2.36 1.31 -21.61
C GLU A 321 3.35 0.34 -20.94
N TYR A 322 3.28 0.14 -19.63
CA TYR A 322 4.20 -0.74 -18.91
C TYR A 322 3.89 -2.21 -19.21
N VAL A 323 4.86 -2.88 -19.83
CA VAL A 323 4.87 -4.33 -20.08
C VAL A 323 6.24 -4.87 -19.74
N VAL A 324 6.30 -5.99 -19.00
CA VAL A 324 7.56 -6.65 -18.64
C VAL A 324 8.20 -7.30 -19.87
N ASN A 325 9.27 -6.66 -20.37
CA ASN A 325 10.05 -7.18 -21.48
C ASN A 325 11.06 -8.23 -20.99
N ASN A 326 10.68 -9.51 -20.98
CA ASN A 326 11.59 -10.64 -20.64
C ASN A 326 12.89 -10.66 -21.49
N SER A 327 12.90 -9.97 -22.63
CA SER A 327 14.06 -9.73 -23.50
C SER A 327 15.24 -9.00 -22.81
N ALA A 328 15.00 -8.25 -21.73
CA ALA A 328 16.05 -7.49 -21.03
C ALA A 328 16.91 -8.35 -20.08
N SER A 329 16.44 -9.54 -19.68
CA SER A 329 17.12 -10.43 -18.71
C SER A 329 18.49 -10.95 -19.18
N GLY A 330 18.81 -10.82 -20.48
CA GLY A 330 20.11 -11.19 -21.05
C GLY A 330 21.16 -10.06 -21.13
N MET A 331 20.83 -8.81 -20.81
CA MET A 331 21.54 -7.66 -21.40
C MET A 331 22.67 -7.01 -20.59
N ASN A 332 22.97 -7.44 -19.36
CA ASN A 332 24.14 -6.88 -18.63
C ASN A 332 24.86 -7.85 -17.66
N SER A 333 25.00 -9.12 -18.05
CA SER A 333 25.89 -10.08 -17.37
C SER A 333 27.20 -10.29 -18.14
N GLY A 334 28.11 -9.31 -18.02
CA GLY A 334 29.57 -9.43 -18.19
C GLY A 334 30.15 -10.25 -19.36
N GLY A 335 30.70 -9.57 -20.37
CA GLY A 335 31.73 -10.18 -21.22
C GLY A 335 31.78 -9.75 -22.70
N GLY A 336 32.34 -8.57 -22.97
CA GLY A 336 33.22 -8.32 -24.13
C GLY A 336 32.81 -8.73 -25.56
N LYS A 337 31.52 -9.00 -25.84
CA LYS A 337 31.04 -9.29 -27.20
C LYS A 337 29.96 -8.29 -27.58
N ALA A 338 30.26 -7.47 -28.57
CA ALA A 338 29.29 -6.57 -29.18
C ALA A 338 28.11 -7.39 -29.72
N MET A 339 26.90 -7.06 -29.26
CA MET A 339 25.67 -7.71 -29.67
C MET A 339 25.48 -7.59 -31.18
N LEU A 340 25.24 -8.71 -31.87
CA LEU A 340 24.86 -8.73 -33.28
C LEU A 340 23.41 -8.24 -33.43
N VAL A 341 23.21 -6.93 -33.25
CA VAL A 341 21.94 -6.25 -33.54
C VAL A 341 21.69 -6.37 -35.04
N HIS A 342 20.64 -7.11 -35.42
CA HIS A 342 20.19 -7.22 -36.81
C HIS A 342 20.03 -5.81 -37.41
N PRO A 343 20.48 -5.54 -38.66
CA PRO A 343 20.52 -4.17 -39.20
C PRO A 343 19.22 -3.38 -39.01
N ALA A 344 18.07 -4.01 -39.30
CA ALA A 344 16.73 -3.40 -39.15
C ALA A 344 16.32 -3.04 -37.69
N MET A 345 17.07 -3.49 -36.68
CA MET A 345 16.86 -3.15 -35.26
C MET A 345 17.74 -1.97 -34.81
N ARG A 346 18.82 -1.63 -35.54
CA ARG A 346 19.71 -0.51 -35.17
C ARG A 346 18.97 0.82 -35.24
N ASP A 347 18.19 1.03 -36.29
CA ASP A 347 17.42 2.26 -36.49
C ASP A 347 16.28 2.42 -35.46
N ARG A 348 15.83 1.32 -34.85
CA ARG A 348 14.81 1.30 -33.79
C ARG A 348 15.39 1.39 -32.38
N LEU A 349 16.69 1.14 -32.20
CA LEU A 349 17.34 1.06 -30.89
C LEU A 349 17.19 2.36 -30.06
N PRO A 350 17.32 3.58 -30.62
CA PRO A 350 17.10 4.81 -29.86
C PRO A 350 15.66 4.97 -29.37
N MET A 351 14.66 4.51 -30.14
CA MET A 351 13.25 4.55 -29.74
C MET A 351 12.97 3.56 -28.60
N ILE A 352 13.55 2.36 -28.66
CA ILE A 352 13.43 1.35 -27.60
C ILE A 352 14.07 1.88 -26.31
N GLN A 353 15.28 2.41 -26.39
CA GLN A 353 15.98 3.02 -25.24
C GLN A 353 15.19 4.20 -24.64
N ALA A 354 14.59 5.06 -25.47
CA ALA A 354 13.77 6.18 -25.00
C ALA A 354 12.47 5.72 -24.31
N ARG A 355 11.84 4.64 -24.80
CA ARG A 355 10.67 4.03 -24.14
C ARG A 355 11.05 3.39 -22.81
N ASP A 356 12.09 2.56 -22.82
CA ASP A 356 12.51 1.82 -21.63
C ASP A 356 13.00 2.77 -20.53
N ALA A 357 13.61 3.92 -20.88
CA ALA A 357 13.93 5.00 -19.94
C ALA A 357 12.69 5.64 -19.28
N LYS A 358 11.59 5.83 -20.02
CA LYS A 358 10.31 6.34 -19.47
C LYS A 358 9.60 5.33 -18.56
N LEU A 359 9.75 4.03 -18.83
CA LEU A 359 9.14 2.95 -18.06
C LEU A 359 10.01 2.50 -16.87
N ARG A 360 11.29 2.90 -16.82
CA ARG A 360 12.21 2.55 -15.74
C ARG A 360 11.69 2.88 -14.34
N PRO A 361 11.11 4.07 -14.04
CA PRO A 361 10.62 4.36 -12.69
C PRO A 361 9.60 3.33 -12.20
N ILE A 362 8.70 2.89 -13.10
CA ILE A 362 7.70 1.85 -12.81
C ILE A 362 8.40 0.51 -12.59
N ASN A 363 9.32 0.11 -13.47
CA ASN A 363 10.06 -1.15 -13.30
C ASN A 363 10.79 -1.22 -11.96
N SER A 364 11.45 -0.13 -11.55
CA SER A 364 12.12 -0.02 -10.25
C SER A 364 11.14 -0.17 -9.08
N CYS A 365 10.00 0.54 -9.14
CA CYS A 365 8.93 0.48 -8.13
C CYS A 365 8.28 -0.90 -7.98
N LEU A 366 8.28 -1.73 -9.02
CA LEU A 366 7.68 -3.07 -8.99
C LEU A 366 8.70 -4.18 -8.68
N TRP A 367 9.96 -4.06 -9.09
CA TRP A 367 10.90 -5.20 -9.10
C TRP A 367 12.20 -5.04 -8.28
N ASN A 368 12.51 -3.84 -7.77
CA ASN A 368 13.74 -3.66 -6.99
C ASN A 368 13.59 -4.24 -5.58
N ASP A 369 14.65 -4.87 -5.08
CA ASP A 369 14.78 -5.37 -3.70
C ASP A 369 15.81 -4.50 -2.93
N PRO A 370 15.79 -4.42 -1.60
CA PRO A 370 16.80 -3.69 -0.83
C PRO A 370 18.06 -4.52 -0.54
N MET A 371 19.25 -3.98 -0.84
CA MET A 371 20.54 -4.53 -0.38
C MET A 371 21.10 -3.81 0.87
N SER A 372 21.85 -4.55 1.69
CA SER A 372 22.53 -4.02 2.90
C SER A 372 23.85 -3.29 2.64
N LYS A 373 24.29 -3.20 1.38
CA LYS A 373 25.50 -2.52 0.93
C LYS A 373 25.10 -1.30 0.10
N SER A 374 25.92 -0.26 0.11
CA SER A 374 25.70 0.93 -0.71
C SER A 374 25.93 0.70 -2.19
N GLY A 375 25.18 1.41 -3.04
CA GLY A 375 25.17 1.28 -4.49
C GLY A 375 24.19 0.20 -4.97
N THR A 376 23.89 0.21 -6.27
CA THR A 376 22.92 -0.69 -6.90
C THR A 376 23.60 -1.76 -7.75
N ILE A 377 23.04 -2.97 -7.78
CA ILE A 377 23.48 -4.07 -8.66
C ILE A 377 22.29 -4.77 -9.35
N PRO A 378 22.46 -5.37 -10.54
CA PRO A 378 21.37 -6.11 -11.20
C PRO A 378 20.86 -7.30 -10.38
N ASN A 379 19.54 -7.40 -10.20
CA ASN A 379 18.92 -8.47 -9.44
C ASN A 379 18.85 -9.78 -10.25
N LYS A 380 19.93 -10.55 -10.20
CA LYS A 380 20.05 -11.85 -10.88
C LYS A 380 19.10 -12.93 -10.33
N GLY A 381 18.54 -12.74 -9.13
CA GLY A 381 17.58 -13.67 -8.53
C GLY A 381 16.20 -13.56 -9.18
N ARG A 382 15.73 -12.34 -9.41
CA ARG A 382 14.46 -12.06 -10.12
C ARG A 382 14.59 -12.04 -11.65
N GLY A 383 15.79 -11.80 -12.18
CA GLY A 383 16.04 -11.68 -13.63
C GLY A 383 15.64 -10.32 -14.22
N THR A 384 15.08 -9.43 -13.39
CA THR A 384 14.75 -8.03 -13.66
C THR A 384 14.89 -7.24 -12.34
N GLY A 385 14.97 -5.91 -12.43
CA GLY A 385 15.16 -5.03 -11.27
C GLY A 385 16.59 -4.98 -10.73
N LEU A 386 16.74 -4.22 -9.65
CA LEU A 386 18.00 -3.94 -8.96
C LEU A 386 17.96 -4.42 -7.49
N LEU A 387 19.13 -4.48 -6.87
CA LEU A 387 19.44 -4.72 -5.45
C LEU A 387 20.26 -3.55 -4.91
#